data_AF-A0A941GEW0-F1
#
_entry.id   AF-A0A941GEW0-F1
#
_cell.length_a   1.000
_cell.length_b   1.000
_cell.length_c   1.000
_cell.angle_alpha   90.00
_cell.angle_beta   90.00
_cell.angle_gamma   90.00
#
_symmetry.space_group_name_H-M   'P 1'
#
loop_
_entity.id
_entity.type
_entity.pdbx_description
1 polymer ?
#
loop_
_entity_poly.entity_id
_entity_poly.type
_entity_poly.pdbx_seq_one_letter_code
_entity_poly.pdbx_strand_id
1 'polypeptide(L)'
;MMNRIRIMNILTIFIILVVIFFLGYTSSFILYKNQKNEIKKEIYSEISKIDSLDILTSWANLEGNGKNNPLSESYSTKGEVLKEYPFIGDYLVDNSEVDWKNLENDWVVIQNEIIEAGINGRIEVPKPKVGYRINRPLILRQGQTLTFAPNTKVYDDTGDFAFKIIGEKGFPNNALTHIILRNLDIEGSPRSKGAIKIDNAYLINLDNIKISGYENNSSRAISLSDFFQINLNTVQVNNIKNGIGILVDSVNGNSGQLNLMNTIIQRCRVGLQIEGSNNLIDGVNMYGGAIGNNYSVGMVIGKNVNNVNIIGSHFENHDGKKYSGKTAVSMELEKDYTSESINFYGNLFVNNQYSIKSNNIKRATISGNQFDGRQIEGAIAIHQGKGDNSWLINPNQFLNNTEDLVESGSNHINLSSISIDESGVIYPQNSKSGIYSGAGDPNGKIEGNSGSIYLRTDDNSNYHFYIKKRDNTSLGWQPLILNE
;
A
#
# COMPACT_ATOMS: atom_id res chain seq x y z
N MET A 1 -52.64 66.30 -20.90
CA MET A 1 -51.53 66.08 -21.86
C MET A 1 -50.15 66.08 -21.18
N MET A 2 -49.86 66.99 -20.25
CA MET A 2 -48.55 67.08 -19.55
C MET A 2 -48.11 65.82 -18.77
N ASN A 3 -49.03 65.05 -18.16
CA ASN A 3 -48.65 63.85 -17.39
C ASN A 3 -48.20 62.66 -18.26
N ARG A 4 -48.69 62.55 -19.51
CA ARG A 4 -48.25 61.48 -20.43
C ARG A 4 -46.83 61.73 -20.96
N ILE A 5 -46.47 62.99 -21.19
CA ILE A 5 -45.12 63.39 -21.65
C ILE A 5 -44.08 63.15 -20.56
N ARG A 6 -44.40 63.43 -19.29
CA ARG A 6 -43.50 63.13 -18.15
C ARG A 6 -43.26 61.63 -17.97
N ILE A 7 -44.30 60.81 -18.09
CA ILE A 7 -44.17 59.35 -17.96
C ILE A 7 -43.37 58.75 -19.12
N MET A 8 -43.58 59.23 -20.36
CA MET A 8 -42.76 58.82 -21.50
C MET A 8 -41.29 59.18 -21.32
N ASN A 9 -40.96 60.39 -20.87
CA ASN A 9 -39.57 60.80 -20.68
C ASN A 9 -38.87 59.98 -19.59
N ILE A 10 -39.56 59.63 -18.50
CA ILE A 10 -39.02 58.75 -17.45
C ILE A 10 -38.78 57.34 -18.00
N LEU A 11 -39.72 56.79 -18.79
CA LEU A 11 -39.57 55.47 -19.39
C LEU A 11 -38.41 55.42 -20.40
N THR A 12 -38.24 56.46 -21.22
CA THR A 12 -37.13 56.56 -22.17
C THR A 12 -35.79 56.63 -21.45
N ILE A 13 -35.67 57.42 -20.38
CA ILE A 13 -34.43 57.50 -19.58
C ILE A 13 -34.13 56.14 -18.93
N PHE A 14 -35.15 55.45 -18.40
CA PHE A 14 -34.97 54.13 -17.80
C PHE A 14 -34.49 53.09 -18.82
N ILE A 15 -35.07 53.07 -20.03
CA ILE A 15 -34.63 52.18 -21.12
C ILE A 15 -33.18 52.46 -21.50
N ILE A 16 -32.79 53.73 -21.62
CA ILE A 16 -31.40 54.12 -21.93
C ILE A 16 -30.44 53.63 -20.84
N LEU A 17 -30.80 53.77 -19.56
CA LEU A 17 -29.97 53.29 -18.45
C LEU A 17 -29.82 51.77 -18.44
N VAL A 18 -30.89 51.02 -18.74
CA VAL A 18 -30.85 49.55 -18.86
C VAL A 18 -29.95 49.12 -20.02
N VAL A 19 -30.03 49.79 -21.17
CA VAL A 19 -29.19 49.49 -22.33
C VAL A 19 -27.71 49.78 -22.04
N ILE A 20 -27.41 50.92 -21.40
CA ILE A 20 -26.03 51.26 -20.99
C ILE A 20 -25.48 50.24 -20.00
N PHE A 21 -26.29 49.82 -19.01
CA PHE A 21 -25.88 48.81 -18.04
C PHE A 21 -25.61 47.45 -18.72
N PHE A 22 -26.47 47.03 -19.65
CA PHE A 22 -26.30 45.77 -20.39
C PHE A 22 -25.08 45.79 -21.31
N LEU A 23 -24.82 46.91 -21.99
CA LEU A 23 -23.61 47.11 -22.81
C LEU A 23 -22.35 47.14 -21.95
N GLY A 24 -22.38 47.81 -20.78
CA GLY A 24 -21.28 47.78 -19.82
C GLY A 24 -20.99 46.36 -19.33
N TYR A 25 -22.02 45.63 -18.90
CA TYR A 25 -21.88 44.25 -18.41
C TYR A 25 -21.32 43.29 -19.47
N THR A 26 -21.83 43.35 -20.71
CA THR A 26 -21.35 42.50 -21.81
C THR A 26 -19.91 42.81 -22.19
N SER A 27 -19.53 44.09 -22.18
CA SER A 27 -18.15 44.54 -22.45
C SER A 27 -17.18 44.03 -21.38
N SER A 28 -17.52 44.16 -20.09
CA SER A 28 -16.72 43.66 -18.98
C SER A 28 -16.61 42.13 -18.97
N PHE A 29 -17.66 41.41 -19.34
CA PHE A 29 -17.65 39.95 -19.44
C PHE A 29 -16.76 39.44 -20.58
N ILE A 30 -16.76 40.12 -21.73
CA ILE A 30 -15.88 39.80 -22.87
C ILE A 30 -14.40 40.06 -22.49
N LEU A 31 -14.12 41.20 -21.83
CA LEU A 31 -12.78 41.53 -21.34
C LEU A 31 -12.24 40.49 -20.34
N TYR A 32 -13.08 40.07 -19.39
CA TYR A 32 -12.72 39.03 -18.43
C TYR A 32 -12.43 37.68 -19.11
N LYS A 33 -13.24 37.29 -20.10
CA LYS A 33 -13.04 36.04 -20.86
C LYS A 33 -11.75 36.07 -21.69
N ASN A 34 -11.42 37.22 -22.28
CA ASN A 34 -10.19 37.38 -23.06
C ASN A 34 -8.95 37.36 -22.17
N GLN A 35 -8.96 38.08 -21.04
CA GLN A 35 -7.85 38.03 -20.06
C GLN A 35 -7.61 36.61 -19.52
N LYS A 36 -8.69 35.88 -19.20
CA LYS A 36 -8.58 34.48 -18.75
C LYS A 36 -7.96 33.57 -19.81
N ASN A 37 -8.27 33.79 -21.09
CA ASN A 37 -7.70 33.00 -22.19
C ASN A 37 -6.23 33.33 -22.45
N GLU A 38 -5.82 34.59 -22.31
CA GLU A 38 -4.41 34.99 -22.43
C GLU A 38 -3.57 34.44 -21.28
N ILE A 39 -4.04 34.57 -20.04
CA ILE A 39 -3.38 33.98 -18.86
C ILE A 39 -3.25 32.46 -19.03
N LYS A 40 -4.28 31.79 -19.55
CA LYS A 40 -4.22 30.33 -19.80
C LYS A 40 -3.19 29.98 -20.88
N LYS A 41 -3.08 30.77 -21.95
CA LYS A 41 -2.05 30.59 -23.00
C LYS A 41 -0.64 30.84 -22.46
N GLU A 42 -0.46 31.84 -21.62
CA GLU A 42 0.82 32.19 -21.01
C GLU A 42 1.27 31.10 -20.03
N ILE A 43 0.35 30.58 -19.19
CA ILE A 43 0.59 29.42 -18.33
C ILE A 43 0.96 28.17 -19.15
N TYR A 44 0.23 27.86 -20.24
CA TYR A 44 0.59 26.71 -21.08
C TYR A 44 1.91 26.92 -21.84
N SER A 45 2.24 28.15 -22.22
CA SER A 45 3.53 28.48 -22.83
C SER A 45 4.67 28.31 -21.84
N GLU A 46 4.50 28.78 -20.60
CA GLU A 46 5.45 28.59 -19.49
C GLU A 46 5.62 27.10 -19.16
N ILE A 47 4.50 26.35 -19.03
CA ILE A 47 4.53 24.89 -18.82
C ILE A 47 5.23 24.19 -19.98
N SER A 48 4.98 24.57 -21.23
CA SER A 48 5.67 23.96 -22.39
C SER A 48 7.16 24.30 -22.44
N LYS A 49 7.57 25.47 -21.92
CA LYS A 49 8.98 25.83 -21.77
C LYS A 49 9.65 25.01 -20.67
N ILE A 50 8.95 24.78 -19.55
CA ILE A 50 9.39 23.91 -18.46
C ILE A 50 9.50 22.46 -18.95
N ASP A 51 8.48 21.95 -19.65
CA ASP A 51 8.50 20.60 -20.25
C ASP A 51 9.61 20.48 -21.32
N SER A 52 9.92 21.55 -22.06
CA SER A 52 11.04 21.54 -23.02
C SER A 52 12.42 21.68 -22.36
N LEU A 53 12.50 22.11 -21.09
CA LEU A 53 13.70 22.08 -20.27
C LEU A 53 13.92 20.71 -19.60
N ASP A 54 12.86 19.94 -19.40
CA ASP A 54 12.87 18.62 -18.72
C ASP A 54 12.86 17.41 -19.68
N ILE A 55 12.79 17.65 -21.00
CA ILE A 55 12.82 16.57 -22.00
C ILE A 55 14.17 16.56 -22.72
N LEU A 56 15.00 15.54 -22.40
CA LEU A 56 16.17 15.02 -23.15
C LEU A 56 17.58 15.49 -22.77
N THR A 57 17.89 15.65 -21.48
CA THR A 57 19.16 15.06 -21.00
C THR A 57 18.84 13.73 -20.37
N SER A 58 19.24 12.65 -21.04
CA SER A 58 19.09 11.28 -20.56
C SER A 58 19.49 11.16 -19.09
N TRP A 59 18.57 10.65 -18.27
CA TRP A 59 18.82 10.20 -16.90
C TRP A 59 19.93 9.13 -16.83
N ALA A 60 20.38 8.61 -17.99
CA ALA A 60 21.48 7.67 -18.18
C ALA A 60 22.85 8.10 -17.60
N ASN A 61 23.03 9.35 -17.14
CA ASN A 61 24.28 9.84 -16.55
C ASN A 61 24.14 10.28 -15.08
N LEU A 62 23.04 9.93 -14.40
CA LEU A 62 22.81 10.25 -12.98
C LEU A 62 23.01 9.03 -12.07
N GLU A 63 24.04 8.24 -12.34
CA GLU A 63 24.41 7.09 -11.52
C GLU A 63 25.46 7.49 -10.47
N GLY A 64 25.26 7.06 -9.23
CA GLY A 64 26.27 7.13 -8.17
C GLY A 64 27.32 6.03 -8.29
N ASN A 65 27.99 5.93 -9.43
CA ASN A 65 28.92 4.84 -9.75
C ASN A 65 30.39 5.15 -9.38
N GLY A 66 30.67 6.32 -8.81
CA GLY A 66 32.00 6.79 -8.46
C GLY A 66 32.81 7.35 -9.63
N LYS A 67 32.18 7.55 -10.80
CA LYS A 67 32.83 8.09 -12.02
C LYS A 67 32.26 9.44 -12.46
N ASN A 68 31.02 9.74 -12.08
CA ASN A 68 30.28 10.92 -12.54
C ASN A 68 30.34 12.12 -11.57
N ASN A 69 30.70 11.88 -10.31
CA ASN A 69 30.99 12.91 -9.30
C ASN A 69 32.01 12.36 -8.27
N PRO A 70 33.19 11.90 -8.74
CA PRO A 70 34.21 11.32 -7.87
C PRO A 70 34.83 12.37 -6.95
N LEU A 71 35.23 11.96 -5.76
CA LEU A 71 35.95 12.79 -4.80
C LEU A 71 37.25 13.38 -5.37
N SER A 72 37.88 12.67 -6.32
CA SER A 72 39.09 13.14 -7.02
C SER A 72 38.88 14.35 -7.95
N GLU A 73 37.64 14.73 -8.27
CA GLU A 73 37.34 16.00 -8.94
C GLU A 73 37.43 17.21 -7.98
N SER A 74 37.20 16.98 -6.68
CA SER A 74 37.23 18.02 -5.64
C SER A 74 38.57 18.08 -4.90
N TYR A 75 39.34 16.99 -4.88
CA TYR A 75 40.58 16.87 -4.11
C TYR A 75 41.72 16.24 -4.91
N SER A 76 42.92 16.83 -4.80
CA SER A 76 44.09 16.36 -5.54
C SER A 76 44.84 15.26 -4.81
N THR A 77 44.77 15.22 -3.47
CA THR A 77 45.48 14.23 -2.66
C THR A 77 44.61 13.58 -1.58
N LYS A 78 44.97 12.34 -1.21
CA LYS A 78 44.34 11.65 -0.07
C LYS A 78 44.50 12.43 1.24
N GLY A 79 45.62 13.15 1.41
CA GLY A 79 45.89 13.94 2.61
C GLY A 79 44.91 15.11 2.79
N GLU A 80 44.51 15.76 1.71
CA GLU A 80 43.47 16.81 1.74
C GLU A 80 42.12 16.24 2.17
N VAL A 81 41.73 15.12 1.55
CA VAL A 81 40.48 14.41 1.89
C VAL A 81 40.45 14.02 3.37
N LEU A 82 41.51 13.41 3.90
CA LEU A 82 41.55 12.98 5.30
C LEU A 82 41.57 14.14 6.29
N LYS A 83 42.01 15.33 5.87
CA LYS A 83 41.99 16.53 6.70
C LYS A 83 40.58 17.11 6.80
N GLU A 84 39.83 17.11 5.71
CA GLU A 84 38.47 17.64 5.66
C GLU A 84 37.43 16.62 6.14
N TYR A 85 37.61 15.35 5.79
CA TYR A 85 36.73 14.24 6.12
C TYR A 85 37.49 13.12 6.85
N PRO A 86 37.82 13.29 8.15
CA PRO A 86 38.61 12.32 8.90
C PRO A 86 38.06 10.89 8.89
N PHE A 87 36.73 10.74 8.85
CA PHE A 87 36.07 9.43 8.86
C PHE A 87 36.44 8.53 7.66
N ILE A 88 36.87 9.12 6.54
CA ILE A 88 37.34 8.37 5.38
C ILE A 88 38.56 7.53 5.74
N GLY A 89 39.38 7.98 6.70
CA GLY A 89 40.54 7.23 7.19
C GLY A 89 40.13 5.86 7.71
N ASP A 90 39.23 5.84 8.69
CA ASP A 90 38.69 4.62 9.30
C ASP A 90 37.94 3.77 8.25
N TYR A 91 37.12 4.42 7.43
CA TYR A 91 36.37 3.74 6.38
C TYR A 91 37.28 2.96 5.40
N LEU A 92 38.39 3.55 4.96
CA LEU A 92 39.33 2.90 4.04
C LEU A 92 40.19 1.82 4.70
N VAL A 93 40.36 1.86 6.03
CA VAL A 93 40.99 0.76 6.77
C VAL A 93 40.08 -0.47 6.75
N ASP A 94 38.80 -0.26 7.02
CA ASP A 94 37.81 -1.35 7.04
C ASP A 94 37.45 -1.86 5.63
N ASN A 95 37.69 -1.05 4.60
CA ASN A 95 37.37 -1.35 3.19
C ASN A 95 38.60 -1.12 2.31
N SER A 96 39.67 -1.88 2.56
CA SER A 96 40.99 -1.72 1.93
C SER A 96 41.01 -1.81 0.40
N GLU A 97 39.98 -2.42 -0.19
CA GLU A 97 39.77 -2.54 -1.63
C GLU A 97 39.19 -1.28 -2.28
N VAL A 98 38.71 -0.32 -1.49
CA VAL A 98 38.09 0.91 -1.99
C VAL A 98 39.15 1.95 -2.32
N ASP A 99 39.16 2.42 -3.57
CA ASP A 99 39.92 3.60 -3.97
C ASP A 99 39.15 4.88 -3.61
N TRP A 100 39.74 5.71 -2.75
CA TRP A 100 39.18 6.99 -2.32
C TRP A 100 38.85 7.91 -3.48
N LYS A 101 39.62 7.82 -4.59
CA LYS A 101 39.42 8.66 -5.77
C LYS A 101 38.05 8.47 -6.40
N ASN A 102 37.47 7.28 -6.22
CA ASN A 102 36.21 6.87 -6.83
C ASN A 102 35.03 6.94 -5.84
N LEU A 103 35.21 7.51 -4.64
CA LEU A 103 34.08 7.75 -3.73
C LEU A 103 33.19 8.86 -4.29
N GLU A 104 31.86 8.70 -4.21
CA GLU A 104 30.94 9.77 -4.62
C GLU A 104 31.02 10.93 -3.62
N ASN A 105 31.19 12.15 -4.15
CA ASN A 105 31.33 13.34 -3.31
C ASN A 105 30.08 13.58 -2.45
N ASP A 106 28.88 13.38 -3.00
CA ASP A 106 27.63 13.54 -2.25
C ASP A 106 27.52 12.55 -1.07
N TRP A 107 27.95 11.30 -1.26
CA TRP A 107 28.01 10.33 -0.18
C TRP A 107 28.95 10.80 0.93
N VAL A 108 30.15 11.28 0.57
CA VAL A 108 31.15 11.75 1.55
C VAL A 108 30.59 12.89 2.38
N VAL A 109 30.03 13.91 1.74
CA VAL A 109 29.49 15.09 2.41
C VAL A 109 28.34 14.71 3.34
N ILE A 110 27.35 13.96 2.86
CA ILE A 110 26.19 13.58 3.67
C ILE A 110 26.62 12.67 4.84
N GLN A 111 27.51 11.71 4.59
CA GLN A 111 27.98 10.82 5.64
C GLN A 111 28.81 11.56 6.70
N ASN A 112 29.58 12.57 6.30
CA ASN A 112 30.32 13.43 7.24
C ASN A 112 29.34 14.16 8.17
N GLU A 113 28.31 14.80 7.63
CA GLU A 113 27.29 15.50 8.42
C GLU A 113 26.60 14.56 9.42
N ILE A 114 26.29 13.33 9.01
CA ILE A 114 25.72 12.31 9.90
C ILE A 114 26.68 11.96 11.05
N ILE A 115 27.98 11.85 10.76
CA ILE A 115 29.00 11.51 11.74
C ILE A 115 29.23 12.67 12.71
N GLU A 116 29.38 13.90 12.20
CA GLU A 116 29.61 15.10 13.00
C GLU A 116 28.43 15.42 13.93
N ALA A 117 27.20 15.19 13.46
CA ALA A 117 26.01 15.41 14.28
C ALA A 117 25.93 14.47 15.49
N GLY A 118 26.55 13.29 15.43
CA GLY A 118 26.60 12.33 16.52
C GLY A 118 25.23 11.80 16.97
N ILE A 119 25.19 11.19 18.16
CA ILE A 119 23.95 10.65 18.76
C ILE A 119 23.00 11.81 19.09
N ASN A 120 21.71 11.67 18.78
CA ASN A 120 20.69 12.74 18.88
C ASN A 120 20.87 13.89 17.89
N GLY A 121 21.79 13.75 16.94
CA GLY A 121 22.00 14.70 15.86
C GLY A 121 20.75 14.86 14.99
N ARG A 122 20.46 16.10 14.60
CA ARG A 122 19.45 16.44 13.59
C ARG A 122 20.18 16.99 12.37
N ILE A 123 20.04 16.29 11.25
CA ILE A 123 20.69 16.63 10.00
C ILE A 123 19.60 17.04 9.01
N GLU A 124 19.73 18.25 8.47
CA GLU A 124 18.88 18.77 7.41
C GLU A 124 19.69 18.80 6.11
N VAL A 125 19.37 17.90 5.19
CA VAL A 125 20.06 17.80 3.89
C VAL A 125 19.37 18.73 2.90
N PRO A 126 20.08 19.70 2.30
CA PRO A 126 19.47 20.67 1.41
C PRO A 126 18.94 20.03 0.11
N LYS A 127 18.25 20.82 -0.71
CA LYS A 127 17.77 20.37 -2.01
C LYS A 127 18.95 20.30 -3.00
N PRO A 128 19.22 19.15 -3.64
CA PRO A 128 20.24 19.09 -4.69
C PRO A 128 19.69 19.73 -5.97
N LYS A 129 20.60 20.15 -6.86
CA LYS A 129 20.22 20.67 -8.19
C LYS A 129 19.48 19.63 -9.04
N VAL A 130 19.86 18.36 -8.90
CA VAL A 130 19.27 17.23 -9.65
C VAL A 130 18.90 16.09 -8.69
N GLY A 131 19.89 15.50 -8.03
CA GLY A 131 19.74 14.47 -7.02
C GLY A 131 21.10 14.15 -6.41
N TYR A 132 21.11 13.52 -5.25
CA TYR A 132 22.33 13.05 -4.60
C TYR A 132 22.75 11.69 -5.13
N ARG A 133 24.03 11.50 -5.36
CA ARG A 133 24.62 10.25 -5.87
C ARG A 133 25.36 9.53 -4.77
N ILE A 134 25.01 8.27 -4.51
CA ILE A 134 25.72 7.48 -3.51
C ILE A 134 26.23 6.19 -4.12
N ASN A 135 27.51 5.89 -3.85
CA ASN A 135 28.13 4.63 -4.22
C ASN A 135 28.51 3.79 -3.00
N ARG A 136 28.19 4.28 -1.80
CA ARG A 136 28.32 3.55 -0.53
C ARG A 136 27.10 3.80 0.34
N PRO A 137 26.75 2.86 1.24
CA PRO A 137 25.64 3.04 2.15
C PRO A 137 25.81 4.27 3.05
N LEU A 138 24.73 5.02 3.26
CA LEU A 138 24.61 6.00 4.33
C LEU A 138 24.26 5.26 5.62
N ILE A 139 25.13 5.35 6.62
CA ILE A 139 25.01 4.65 7.90
C ILE A 139 24.44 5.63 8.93
N LEU A 140 23.24 5.33 9.41
CA LEU A 140 22.60 6.04 10.51
C LEU A 140 22.75 5.23 11.80
N ARG A 141 23.02 5.94 12.90
CA ARG A 141 23.09 5.39 14.25
C ARG A 141 21.84 5.74 15.04
N GLN A 142 21.64 4.99 16.12
CA GLN A 142 20.51 5.18 17.04
C GLN A 142 20.44 6.63 17.56
N GLY A 143 19.24 7.20 17.54
CA GLY A 143 18.97 8.58 17.99
C GLY A 143 19.07 9.65 16.91
N GLN A 144 19.46 9.32 15.68
CA GLN A 144 19.67 10.34 14.64
C GLN A 144 18.39 10.65 13.84
N THR A 145 18.18 11.94 13.55
CA THR A 145 17.16 12.42 12.62
C THR A 145 17.83 12.93 11.36
N LEU A 146 17.43 12.38 10.21
CA LEU A 146 17.89 12.79 8.89
C LEU A 146 16.69 13.22 8.04
N THR A 147 16.58 14.52 7.81
CA THR A 147 15.53 15.14 7.01
C THR A 147 16.14 15.64 5.71
N PHE A 148 15.66 15.13 4.57
CA PHE A 148 15.99 15.74 3.29
C PHE A 148 14.99 16.85 2.98
N ALA A 149 15.42 17.83 2.19
CA ALA A 149 14.50 18.78 1.58
C ALA A 149 13.41 18.02 0.77
N PRO A 150 12.17 18.51 0.71
CA PRO A 150 11.08 17.82 0.01
C PRO A 150 11.41 17.43 -1.45
N ASN A 151 10.90 16.27 -1.87
CA ASN A 151 11.10 15.68 -3.21
C ASN A 151 12.57 15.42 -3.57
N THR A 152 13.45 15.22 -2.60
CA THR A 152 14.89 14.99 -2.88
C THR A 152 15.11 13.59 -3.42
N LYS A 153 15.78 13.52 -4.57
CA LYS A 153 16.17 12.25 -5.19
C LYS A 153 17.55 11.80 -4.68
N VAL A 154 17.65 10.50 -4.41
CA VAL A 154 18.92 9.81 -4.10
C VAL A 154 19.09 8.66 -5.09
N TYR A 155 20.16 8.69 -5.87
CA TYR A 155 20.54 7.63 -6.81
C TYR A 155 21.51 6.67 -6.13
N ASP A 156 21.01 5.48 -5.82
CA ASP A 156 21.74 4.42 -5.16
C ASP A 156 22.39 3.49 -6.18
N ASP A 157 23.70 3.51 -6.19
CA ASP A 157 24.50 2.49 -6.86
C ASP A 157 25.56 1.95 -5.89
N THR A 158 25.15 1.62 -4.67
CA THR A 158 26.04 1.12 -3.61
C THR A 158 26.48 -0.34 -3.79
N GLY A 159 25.76 -1.14 -4.58
CA GLY A 159 25.91 -2.60 -4.60
C GLY A 159 25.40 -3.29 -3.31
N ASP A 160 24.79 -2.51 -2.42
CA ASP A 160 24.26 -2.92 -1.12
C ASP A 160 22.95 -2.16 -0.86
N PHE A 161 22.65 -1.77 0.38
CA PHE A 161 21.52 -0.89 0.68
C PHE A 161 21.92 0.59 0.68
N ALA A 162 21.09 1.47 0.11
CA ALA A 162 21.31 2.92 0.14
C ALA A 162 21.49 3.46 1.57
N PHE A 163 20.63 3.04 2.49
CA PHE A 163 20.64 3.41 3.90
C PHE A 163 20.71 2.17 4.77
N LYS A 164 21.56 2.22 5.79
CA LYS A 164 21.63 1.20 6.83
C LYS A 164 21.44 1.84 8.20
N ILE A 165 20.50 1.27 8.94
CA ILE A 165 20.27 1.55 10.34
C ILE A 165 20.61 0.27 11.09
N ILE A 166 21.74 0.28 11.80
CA ILE A 166 22.22 -0.88 12.54
C ILE A 166 22.25 -0.49 14.01
N GLY A 167 21.41 -1.14 14.82
CA GLY A 167 21.43 -0.91 16.26
C GLY A 167 22.56 -1.69 16.95
N GLU A 168 22.80 -1.34 18.21
CA GLU A 168 23.85 -1.94 19.03
C GLU A 168 23.46 -3.32 19.55
N LYS A 169 24.43 -4.13 19.98
CA LYS A 169 24.15 -5.43 20.59
C LYS A 169 23.34 -5.25 21.88
N GLY A 170 22.11 -5.79 21.89
CA GLY A 170 21.19 -5.77 23.04
C GLY A 170 20.21 -4.60 23.02
N PHE A 171 19.27 -4.60 23.96
CA PHE A 171 18.26 -3.55 24.09
C PHE A 171 18.89 -2.25 24.66
N PRO A 172 18.77 -1.11 23.96
CA PRO A 172 19.23 0.16 24.50
C PRO A 172 18.30 0.61 25.64
N ASN A 173 18.87 0.83 26.83
CA ASN A 173 18.13 1.18 28.05
C ASN A 173 17.71 2.67 28.14
N ASN A 174 17.82 3.46 27.07
CA ASN A 174 17.56 4.90 27.12
C ASN A 174 16.54 5.36 26.05
N ALA A 175 15.79 6.42 26.38
CA ALA A 175 14.78 7.03 25.51
C ALA A 175 15.37 7.88 24.37
N LEU A 176 16.70 7.91 24.23
CA LEU A 176 17.45 8.64 23.18
C LEU A 176 17.54 7.81 21.88
N THR A 177 16.60 6.89 21.70
CA THR A 177 16.65 5.81 20.71
C THR A 177 15.76 6.07 19.51
N HIS A 178 15.31 7.29 19.25
CA HIS A 178 14.43 7.54 18.10
C HIS A 178 15.24 7.81 16.83
N ILE A 179 15.00 7.05 15.76
CA ILE A 179 15.52 7.36 14.41
C ILE A 179 14.39 7.88 13.53
N ILE A 180 14.65 8.96 12.80
CA ILE A 180 13.74 9.52 11.81
C ILE A 180 14.49 9.66 10.49
N LEU A 181 13.92 9.11 9.41
CA LEU A 181 14.37 9.33 8.04
C LEU A 181 13.18 9.83 7.21
N ARG A 182 13.34 10.95 6.50
CA ARG A 182 12.20 11.54 5.78
C ARG A 182 12.51 12.29 4.49
N ASN A 183 11.48 12.39 3.65
CA ASN A 183 11.43 13.16 2.39
C ASN A 183 12.39 12.66 1.29
N LEU A 184 12.33 11.38 1.00
CA LEU A 184 13.24 10.71 0.06
C LEU A 184 12.51 10.14 -1.14
N ASP A 185 13.08 10.30 -2.34
CA ASP A 185 12.79 9.48 -3.52
C ASP A 185 14.07 8.73 -3.91
N ILE A 186 14.14 7.45 -3.56
CA ILE A 186 15.33 6.61 -3.72
C ILE A 186 15.18 5.79 -5.00
N GLU A 187 16.11 5.96 -5.92
CA GLU A 187 16.19 5.24 -7.18
C GLU A 187 17.43 4.34 -7.16
N GLY A 188 17.19 3.02 -7.11
CA GLY A 188 18.24 2.02 -7.07
C GLY A 188 18.81 1.65 -8.44
N SER A 189 19.85 0.82 -8.42
CA SER A 189 20.46 0.24 -9.61
C SER A 189 20.30 -1.29 -9.67
N PRO A 190 20.60 -1.93 -10.81
CA PRO A 190 20.58 -3.39 -10.94
C PRO A 190 21.54 -4.12 -9.99
N ARG A 191 22.58 -3.46 -9.46
CA ARG A 191 23.53 -4.07 -8.53
C ARG A 191 23.17 -3.89 -7.06
N SER A 192 22.43 -2.85 -6.70
CA SER A 192 22.05 -2.59 -5.31
C SER A 192 21.06 -3.63 -4.77
N LYS A 193 21.17 -3.91 -3.47
CA LYS A 193 20.35 -4.90 -2.75
C LYS A 193 19.05 -4.31 -2.22
N GLY A 194 18.96 -3.00 -2.04
CA GLY A 194 17.74 -2.37 -1.52
C GLY A 194 17.94 -0.91 -1.14
N ALA A 195 16.88 -0.24 -0.71
CA ALA A 195 16.98 1.15 -0.28
C ALA A 195 17.29 1.25 1.22
N ILE A 196 16.53 0.56 2.07
CA ILE A 196 16.67 0.71 3.52
C ILE A 196 16.83 -0.65 4.17
N LYS A 197 17.93 -0.84 4.90
CA LYS A 197 18.12 -1.98 5.80
C LYS A 197 18.08 -1.51 7.25
N ILE A 198 17.25 -2.16 8.04
CA ILE A 198 17.16 -2.00 9.50
C ILE A 198 17.49 -3.35 10.14
N ASP A 199 18.44 -3.34 11.08
CA ASP A 199 18.95 -4.54 11.74
C ASP A 199 19.12 -4.25 13.23
N ASN A 200 18.38 -4.97 14.08
CA ASN A 200 18.45 -4.86 15.54
C ASN A 200 18.31 -3.42 16.07
N ALA A 201 17.34 -2.67 15.56
CA ALA A 201 17.14 -1.27 15.91
C ALA A 201 15.73 -0.96 16.43
N TYR A 202 15.62 0.16 17.15
CA TYR A 202 14.49 0.47 18.03
C TYR A 202 13.87 1.81 17.65
N LEU A 203 12.56 1.95 17.83
CA LEU A 203 11.80 3.19 17.65
C LEU A 203 12.19 3.96 16.38
N ILE A 204 11.72 3.51 15.21
CA ILE A 204 12.10 4.09 13.92
C ILE A 204 10.87 4.66 13.21
N ASN A 205 10.98 5.87 12.66
CA ASN A 205 9.99 6.45 11.76
C ASN A 205 10.61 6.69 10.38
N LEU A 206 9.97 6.13 9.35
CA LEU A 206 10.27 6.39 7.95
C LEU A 206 9.10 7.18 7.35
N ASP A 207 9.31 8.46 7.05
CA ASP A 207 8.22 9.37 6.68
C ASP A 207 8.37 9.91 5.25
N ASN A 208 7.32 9.84 4.44
CA ASN A 208 7.30 10.40 3.08
C ASN A 208 8.49 9.91 2.23
N ILE A 209 8.55 8.59 2.04
CA ILE A 209 9.63 7.92 1.30
C ILE A 209 9.06 7.19 0.08
N LYS A 210 9.67 7.39 -1.07
CA LYS A 210 9.43 6.65 -2.30
C LYS A 210 10.68 5.86 -2.69
N ILE A 211 10.49 4.62 -3.12
CA ILE A 211 11.56 3.69 -3.47
C ILE A 211 11.23 3.00 -4.79
N SER A 212 12.19 3.00 -5.73
CA SER A 212 12.06 2.26 -7.00
C SER A 212 13.39 1.90 -7.65
N GLY A 213 13.36 1.11 -8.73
CA GLY A 213 14.52 0.91 -9.60
C GLY A 213 15.45 -0.26 -9.23
N TYR A 214 15.12 -1.03 -8.20
CA TYR A 214 15.92 -2.20 -7.81
C TYR A 214 15.55 -3.44 -8.64
N GLU A 215 16.49 -3.91 -9.45
CA GLU A 215 16.25 -5.03 -10.39
C GLU A 215 16.96 -6.35 -10.00
N ASN A 216 17.80 -6.33 -8.96
CA ASN A 216 18.49 -7.54 -8.46
C ASN A 216 17.47 -8.60 -7.99
N ASN A 217 17.67 -9.88 -8.33
CA ASN A 217 16.79 -10.98 -7.93
C ASN A 217 16.69 -11.20 -6.42
N SER A 218 17.70 -10.76 -5.68
CA SER A 218 17.74 -10.78 -4.21
C SER A 218 17.35 -9.43 -3.58
N SER A 219 16.90 -8.47 -4.39
CA SER A 219 16.58 -7.13 -3.89
C SER A 219 15.42 -7.14 -2.89
N ARG A 220 15.56 -6.30 -1.88
CA ARG A 220 14.56 -6.02 -0.84
C ARG A 220 14.51 -4.50 -0.72
N ALA A 221 13.46 -3.85 -1.24
CA ALA A 221 13.42 -2.38 -1.22
C ALA A 221 13.55 -1.85 0.23
N ILE A 222 12.81 -2.46 1.16
CA ILE A 222 13.01 -2.28 2.61
C ILE A 222 13.22 -3.66 3.24
N SER A 223 14.26 -3.81 4.05
CA SER A 223 14.54 -5.02 4.85
C SER A 223 14.56 -4.66 6.33
N LEU A 224 13.62 -5.23 7.09
CA LEU A 224 13.45 -5.01 8.52
C LEU A 224 13.76 -6.30 9.27
N SER A 225 14.72 -6.27 10.18
CA SER A 225 15.09 -7.45 10.97
C SER A 225 15.31 -7.12 12.45
N ASP A 226 14.79 -7.98 13.32
CA ASP A 226 15.04 -7.98 14.77
C ASP A 226 14.72 -6.63 15.46
N PHE A 227 13.55 -6.04 15.22
CA PHE A 227 13.23 -4.67 15.70
C PHE A 227 12.19 -4.65 16.82
N PHE A 228 12.15 -3.56 17.60
CA PHE A 228 11.10 -3.40 18.63
C PHE A 228 9.86 -2.64 18.14
N GLN A 229 10.06 -1.50 17.48
CA GLN A 229 8.96 -0.72 16.92
C GLN A 229 9.41 0.07 15.69
N ILE A 230 8.64 -0.03 14.60
CA ILE A 230 8.88 0.71 13.35
C ILE A 230 7.55 1.27 12.85
N ASN A 231 7.58 2.53 12.41
CA ASN A 231 6.46 3.20 11.74
C ASN A 231 6.88 3.59 10.32
N LEU A 232 6.14 3.13 9.32
CA LEU A 232 6.25 3.56 7.94
C LEU A 232 5.07 4.49 7.63
N ASN A 233 5.34 5.78 7.45
CA ASN A 233 4.33 6.82 7.25
C ASN A 233 4.37 7.35 5.82
N THR A 234 3.35 7.05 5.03
CA THR A 234 3.29 7.47 3.61
C THR A 234 4.53 7.01 2.85
N VAL A 235 4.74 5.69 2.83
CA VAL A 235 5.84 5.06 2.12
C VAL A 235 5.33 4.41 0.84
N GLN A 236 6.00 4.65 -0.29
CA GLN A 236 5.70 4.03 -1.57
C GLN A 236 6.87 3.20 -2.06
N VAL A 237 6.66 1.91 -2.26
CA VAL A 237 7.61 0.99 -2.90
C VAL A 237 7.04 0.57 -4.23
N ASN A 238 7.79 0.79 -5.31
CA ASN A 238 7.34 0.50 -6.66
C ASN A 238 8.45 -0.07 -7.54
N ASN A 239 8.09 -0.96 -8.47
CA ASN A 239 8.99 -1.44 -9.53
C ASN A 239 10.23 -2.19 -9.01
N ILE A 240 10.01 -3.17 -8.13
CA ILE A 240 11.03 -4.11 -7.61
C ILE A 240 10.80 -5.48 -8.26
N LYS A 241 10.91 -5.52 -9.60
CA LYS A 241 10.31 -6.57 -10.44
C LYS A 241 10.67 -8.00 -10.03
N ASN A 242 11.93 -8.20 -9.64
CA ASN A 242 12.48 -9.52 -9.30
C ASN A 242 12.60 -9.74 -7.78
N GLY A 243 12.32 -8.72 -6.98
CA GLY A 243 12.60 -8.70 -5.55
C GLY A 243 11.36 -8.51 -4.67
N ILE A 244 11.63 -8.27 -3.39
CA ILE A 244 10.61 -8.07 -2.36
C ILE A 244 10.46 -6.57 -2.12
N GLY A 245 9.23 -6.06 -2.06
CA GLY A 245 8.97 -4.67 -1.73
C GLY A 245 9.40 -4.36 -0.30
N ILE A 246 8.78 -5.03 0.68
CA ILE A 246 9.15 -4.95 2.09
C ILE A 246 9.32 -6.37 2.64
N LEU A 247 10.49 -6.67 3.19
CA LEU A 247 10.75 -7.88 3.96
C LEU A 247 10.79 -7.54 5.45
N VAL A 248 10.08 -8.33 6.24
CA VAL A 248 10.06 -8.30 7.71
C VAL A 248 10.50 -9.68 8.20
N ASP A 249 11.58 -9.74 8.95
CA ASP A 249 12.16 -11.00 9.43
C ASP A 249 12.57 -10.95 10.90
N SER A 250 12.54 -12.09 11.57
CA SER A 250 12.91 -12.29 12.97
C SER A 250 13.92 -13.43 13.06
N VAL A 251 15.20 -13.06 13.14
CA VAL A 251 16.35 -13.95 12.89
C VAL A 251 17.14 -14.22 14.15
N ASN A 252 17.57 -13.18 14.87
CA ASN A 252 18.38 -13.34 16.09
C ASN A 252 17.58 -13.09 17.37
N GLY A 253 16.50 -12.31 17.29
CA GLY A 253 15.61 -12.03 18.40
C GLY A 253 14.19 -11.83 17.90
N ASN A 254 13.23 -11.79 18.83
CA ASN A 254 11.85 -11.50 18.46
C ASN A 254 11.73 -10.09 17.88
N SER A 255 10.82 -9.93 16.91
CA SER A 255 10.46 -8.62 16.37
C SER A 255 9.09 -8.19 16.88
N GLY A 256 8.99 -6.92 17.25
CA GLY A 256 7.80 -6.30 17.83
C GLY A 256 6.95 -5.55 16.80
N GLN A 257 6.43 -4.39 17.23
CA GLN A 257 5.35 -3.65 16.56
C GLN A 257 5.79 -2.94 15.28
N LEU A 258 5.34 -3.44 14.13
CA LEU A 258 5.46 -2.74 12.85
C LEU A 258 4.13 -2.08 12.49
N ASN A 259 4.13 -0.78 12.20
CA ASN A 259 2.96 -0.05 11.71
C ASN A 259 3.22 0.48 10.29
N LEU A 260 2.41 0.07 9.32
CA LEU A 260 2.38 0.58 7.96
C LEU A 260 1.17 1.50 7.80
N MET A 261 1.41 2.81 7.74
CA MET A 261 0.36 3.84 7.64
C MET A 261 0.38 4.47 6.26
N ASN A 262 -0.71 4.29 5.51
CA ASN A 262 -0.83 4.78 4.13
C ASN A 262 0.36 4.32 3.25
N THR A 263 0.75 3.05 3.40
CA THR A 263 1.87 2.46 2.65
C THR A 263 1.38 1.81 1.35
N ILE A 264 2.04 2.12 0.24
CA ILE A 264 1.74 1.55 -1.07
C ILE A 264 2.91 0.67 -1.52
N ILE A 265 2.64 -0.60 -1.82
CA ILE A 265 3.64 -1.56 -2.29
C ILE A 265 3.15 -2.19 -3.58
N GLN A 266 3.80 -1.85 -4.70
CA GLN A 266 3.32 -2.28 -6.00
C GLN A 266 4.42 -2.70 -6.96
N ARG A 267 4.08 -3.53 -7.95
CA ARG A 267 5.00 -3.94 -9.02
C ARG A 267 6.31 -4.54 -8.47
N CYS A 268 6.19 -5.32 -7.41
CA CYS A 268 7.27 -6.12 -6.84
C CYS A 268 7.07 -7.59 -7.23
N ARG A 269 8.09 -8.47 -7.12
CA ARG A 269 7.83 -9.92 -7.23
C ARG A 269 6.90 -10.35 -6.09
N VAL A 270 7.30 -10.00 -4.87
CA VAL A 270 6.47 -10.10 -3.67
C VAL A 270 6.31 -8.69 -3.11
N GLY A 271 5.09 -8.27 -2.80
CA GLY A 271 4.86 -6.94 -2.21
C GLY A 271 5.41 -6.88 -0.79
N LEU A 272 4.71 -7.50 0.16
CA LEU A 272 5.09 -7.58 1.57
C LEU A 272 5.34 -9.04 1.97
N GLN A 273 6.51 -9.34 2.54
CA GLN A 273 6.79 -10.66 3.12
C GLN A 273 7.10 -10.50 4.61
N ILE A 274 6.36 -11.23 5.45
CA ILE A 274 6.55 -11.28 6.90
C ILE A 274 6.85 -12.71 7.29
N GLU A 275 8.01 -12.96 7.90
CA GLU A 275 8.44 -14.32 8.24
C GLU A 275 9.27 -14.33 9.52
N GLY A 276 8.89 -15.13 10.51
CA GLY A 276 9.73 -15.36 11.68
C GLY A 276 10.69 -16.52 11.42
N SER A 277 11.80 -16.27 10.71
CA SER A 277 12.71 -17.33 10.26
C SER A 277 13.15 -18.26 11.39
N ASN A 278 13.57 -17.66 12.51
CA ASN A 278 14.05 -18.37 13.69
C ASN A 278 13.35 -17.93 14.99
N ASN A 279 12.72 -16.75 14.99
CA ASN A 279 12.10 -16.14 16.16
C ASN A 279 10.69 -15.65 15.84
N LEU A 280 9.97 -15.19 16.86
CA LEU A 280 8.61 -14.71 16.73
C LEU A 280 8.57 -13.30 16.11
N ILE A 281 7.62 -13.05 15.23
CA ILE A 281 7.14 -11.70 14.92
C ILE A 281 5.81 -11.51 15.63
N ASP A 282 5.68 -10.47 16.45
CA ASP A 282 4.46 -10.17 17.18
C ASP A 282 4.05 -8.70 16.98
N GLY A 283 2.97 -8.50 16.23
CA GLY A 283 2.39 -7.19 15.99
C GLY A 283 2.82 -6.57 14.66
N VAL A 284 2.08 -6.85 13.59
CA VAL A 284 2.21 -6.12 12.32
C VAL A 284 0.86 -5.52 11.96
N ASN A 285 0.80 -4.20 11.91
CA ASN A 285 -0.43 -3.46 11.64
C ASN A 285 -0.30 -2.67 10.34
N MET A 286 -1.29 -2.77 9.46
CA MET A 286 -1.41 -1.92 8.29
C MET A 286 -2.72 -1.14 8.36
N TYR A 287 -2.63 0.18 8.22
CA TYR A 287 -3.75 1.10 8.27
C TYR A 287 -3.83 1.87 6.94
N GLY A 288 -4.74 1.42 6.08
CA GLY A 288 -4.89 1.94 4.72
C GLY A 288 -3.71 1.62 3.81
N GLY A 289 -3.69 2.26 2.64
CA GLY A 289 -2.69 2.02 1.61
C GLY A 289 -3.08 0.90 0.65
N ALA A 290 -2.13 0.39 -0.12
CA ALA A 290 -2.39 -0.60 -1.16
C ALA A 290 -1.24 -1.57 -1.36
N ILE A 291 -1.54 -2.85 -1.54
CA ILE A 291 -0.60 -3.88 -1.97
C ILE A 291 -1.11 -4.46 -3.28
N GLY A 292 -0.44 -4.18 -4.40
CA GLY A 292 -0.98 -4.63 -5.67
C GLY A 292 -0.10 -4.55 -6.91
N ASN A 293 -0.59 -5.10 -8.02
CA ASN A 293 0.11 -5.24 -9.29
C ASN A 293 1.47 -5.94 -9.13
N ASN A 294 1.59 -6.90 -8.19
CA ASN A 294 2.82 -7.65 -7.97
C ASN A 294 2.91 -8.84 -8.93
N TYR A 295 4.13 -9.25 -9.28
CA TYR A 295 4.38 -10.26 -10.30
C TYR A 295 4.18 -11.70 -9.82
N SER A 296 4.14 -11.94 -8.50
CA SER A 296 3.91 -13.26 -7.91
C SER A 296 2.83 -13.24 -6.82
N VAL A 297 3.10 -12.60 -5.68
CA VAL A 297 2.18 -12.56 -4.53
C VAL A 297 2.15 -11.16 -3.93
N GLY A 298 0.98 -10.70 -3.49
CA GLY A 298 0.83 -9.38 -2.89
C GLY A 298 1.49 -9.36 -1.52
N MET A 299 1.00 -10.20 -0.63
CA MET A 299 1.46 -10.36 0.74
C MET A 299 1.70 -11.83 1.06
N VAL A 300 2.81 -12.12 1.75
CA VAL A 300 3.13 -13.42 2.31
C VAL A 300 3.21 -13.30 3.83
N ILE A 301 2.43 -14.12 4.53
CA ILE A 301 2.55 -14.33 5.97
C ILE A 301 3.12 -15.73 6.18
N GLY A 302 4.40 -15.78 6.53
CA GLY A 302 5.17 -16.99 6.77
C GLY A 302 4.99 -17.54 8.19
N LYS A 303 5.91 -18.41 8.59
CA LYS A 303 5.93 -19.09 9.90
C LYS A 303 6.24 -18.14 11.06
N ASN A 304 5.82 -18.51 12.27
CA ASN A 304 6.11 -17.79 13.52
C ASN A 304 5.69 -16.31 13.49
N VAL A 305 4.54 -16.01 12.85
CA VAL A 305 3.98 -14.67 12.79
C VAL A 305 2.69 -14.61 13.57
N ASN A 306 2.64 -13.70 14.54
CA ASN A 306 1.50 -13.49 15.41
C ASN A 306 0.98 -12.05 15.32
N ASN A 307 -0.32 -11.90 15.54
CA ASN A 307 -0.99 -10.60 15.70
C ASN A 307 -0.78 -9.65 14.51
N VAL A 308 -1.24 -10.08 13.33
CA VAL A 308 -1.23 -9.25 12.13
C VAL A 308 -2.61 -8.62 11.96
N ASN A 309 -2.70 -7.29 11.86
CA ASN A 309 -3.96 -6.57 11.67
C ASN A 309 -3.89 -5.69 10.43
N ILE A 310 -4.73 -5.97 9.44
CA ILE A 310 -4.81 -5.19 8.21
C ILE A 310 -6.18 -4.52 8.13
N ILE A 311 -6.19 -3.19 8.12
CA ILE A 311 -7.40 -2.38 8.26
C ILE A 311 -7.52 -1.37 7.13
N GLY A 312 -8.63 -1.43 6.37
CA GLY A 312 -8.98 -0.42 5.37
C GLY A 312 -8.02 -0.36 4.17
N SER A 313 -7.31 -1.44 3.87
CA SER A 313 -6.31 -1.52 2.80
C SER A 313 -6.89 -2.07 1.50
N HIS A 314 -6.23 -1.77 0.38
CA HIS A 314 -6.58 -2.29 -0.94
C HIS A 314 -5.58 -3.35 -1.41
N PHE A 315 -6.09 -4.52 -1.83
CA PHE A 315 -5.34 -5.62 -2.41
C PHE A 315 -5.81 -5.88 -3.85
N GLU A 316 -4.92 -5.72 -4.81
CA GLU A 316 -5.21 -5.95 -6.23
C GLU A 316 -4.01 -6.56 -6.91
N ASN A 317 -4.02 -7.85 -7.26
CA ASN A 317 -2.79 -8.50 -7.72
C ASN A 317 -2.83 -9.04 -9.16
N HIS A 318 -3.93 -8.86 -9.88
CA HIS A 318 -4.07 -9.24 -11.28
C HIS A 318 -4.79 -8.12 -12.05
N ASP A 319 -4.27 -7.66 -13.20
CA ASP A 319 -5.00 -6.76 -14.12
C ASP A 319 -5.45 -7.47 -15.40
N GLY A 320 -5.23 -8.79 -15.48
CA GLY A 320 -5.57 -9.63 -16.63
C GLY A 320 -4.79 -9.36 -17.92
N LYS A 321 -3.79 -8.46 -17.91
CA LYS A 321 -3.09 -8.04 -19.15
C LYS A 321 -1.58 -7.93 -19.01
N LYS A 322 -1.05 -7.55 -17.85
CA LYS A 322 0.38 -7.19 -17.68
C LYS A 322 1.02 -7.76 -16.42
N TYR A 323 0.25 -8.08 -15.39
CA TYR A 323 0.77 -8.63 -14.13
C TYR A 323 0.28 -10.06 -13.92
N SER A 324 1.18 -10.95 -13.51
CA SER A 324 0.95 -12.40 -13.38
C SER A 324 0.62 -12.87 -11.96
N GLY A 325 0.57 -11.95 -10.98
CA GLY A 325 0.20 -12.28 -9.62
C GLY A 325 -1.22 -12.84 -9.56
N LYS A 326 -1.38 -14.00 -8.94
CA LYS A 326 -2.70 -14.66 -8.82
C LYS A 326 -3.29 -14.53 -7.42
N THR A 327 -2.41 -14.37 -6.43
CA THR A 327 -2.78 -14.38 -5.02
C THR A 327 -2.50 -13.03 -4.37
N ALA A 328 -3.51 -12.43 -3.75
CA ALA A 328 -3.33 -11.21 -2.96
C ALA A 328 -2.61 -11.49 -1.64
N VAL A 329 -3.10 -12.46 -0.85
CA VAL A 329 -2.50 -12.87 0.42
C VAL A 329 -2.27 -14.37 0.43
N SER A 330 -1.02 -14.79 0.63
CA SER A 330 -0.65 -16.19 0.87
C SER A 330 -0.21 -16.38 2.32
N MET A 331 -0.84 -17.35 2.96
CA MET A 331 -0.56 -17.82 4.33
C MET A 331 -0.41 -19.35 4.32
N GLU A 332 0.16 -19.87 3.24
CA GLU A 332 0.44 -21.29 3.05
C GLU A 332 1.81 -21.61 3.65
N LEU A 333 1.82 -22.34 4.75
CA LEU A 333 3.00 -22.69 5.52
C LEU A 333 3.44 -24.12 5.24
N GLU A 334 4.75 -24.36 5.37
CA GLU A 334 5.30 -25.71 5.41
C GLU A 334 4.73 -26.51 6.59
N LYS A 335 4.77 -27.84 6.46
CA LYS A 335 4.28 -28.77 7.48
C LYS A 335 4.99 -28.52 8.81
N ASP A 336 4.22 -28.52 9.91
CA ASP A 336 4.65 -28.31 11.30
C ASP A 336 4.86 -26.84 11.74
N TYR A 337 4.77 -25.88 10.82
CA TYR A 337 4.77 -24.46 11.18
C TYR A 337 3.35 -23.89 11.26
N THR A 338 3.17 -22.94 12.18
CA THR A 338 1.90 -22.23 12.35
C THR A 338 2.12 -20.75 12.57
N SER A 339 1.14 -19.96 12.16
CA SER A 339 1.01 -18.54 12.46
C SER A 339 -0.39 -18.26 12.97
N GLU A 340 -0.58 -17.20 13.75
CA GLU A 340 -1.84 -17.02 14.46
C GLU A 340 -2.29 -15.57 14.71
N SER A 341 -3.60 -15.41 14.92
CA SER A 341 -4.24 -14.11 15.18
C SER A 341 -4.03 -13.14 14.00
N ILE A 342 -4.41 -13.59 12.81
CA ILE A 342 -4.27 -12.85 11.55
C ILE A 342 -5.62 -12.25 11.15
N ASN A 343 -5.71 -10.93 11.07
CA ASN A 343 -6.98 -10.24 10.96
C ASN A 343 -7.03 -9.25 9.78
N PHE A 344 -8.16 -9.25 9.08
CA PHE A 344 -8.49 -8.36 7.97
C PHE A 344 -9.82 -7.66 8.23
N TYR A 345 -9.80 -6.34 8.41
CA TYR A 345 -10.96 -5.51 8.68
C TYR A 345 -11.19 -4.44 7.60
N GLY A 346 -12.36 -4.44 6.97
CA GLY A 346 -12.74 -3.32 6.09
C GLY A 346 -11.88 -3.17 4.82
N ASN A 347 -11.21 -4.23 4.38
CA ASN A 347 -10.31 -4.20 3.22
C ASN A 347 -11.07 -4.43 1.91
N LEU A 348 -10.47 -3.97 0.82
CA LEU A 348 -10.94 -4.22 -0.53
C LEU A 348 -9.97 -5.20 -1.23
N PHE A 349 -10.49 -6.32 -1.70
CA PHE A 349 -9.78 -7.30 -2.52
C PHE A 349 -10.41 -7.29 -3.91
N VAL A 350 -9.66 -6.86 -4.93
CA VAL A 350 -10.17 -6.70 -6.29
C VAL A 350 -9.26 -7.42 -7.26
N ASN A 351 -9.83 -8.07 -8.27
CA ASN A 351 -9.10 -8.74 -9.34
C ASN A 351 -8.02 -9.69 -8.80
N ASN A 352 -8.40 -10.69 -8.03
CA ASN A 352 -7.48 -11.74 -7.58
C ASN A 352 -8.07 -13.09 -7.97
N GLN A 353 -7.24 -14.01 -8.49
CA GLN A 353 -7.67 -15.41 -8.62
C GLN A 353 -7.88 -16.02 -7.22
N TYR A 354 -6.98 -15.70 -6.29
CA TYR A 354 -7.13 -16.03 -4.89
C TYR A 354 -6.96 -14.76 -4.05
N SER A 355 -8.00 -14.33 -3.35
CA SER A 355 -7.82 -13.16 -2.46
C SER A 355 -7.02 -13.56 -1.22
N ILE A 356 -7.38 -14.68 -0.59
CA ILE A 356 -6.66 -15.25 0.56
C ILE A 356 -6.48 -16.76 0.38
N LYS A 357 -5.24 -17.25 0.52
CA LYS A 357 -4.93 -18.69 0.64
C LYS A 357 -4.28 -19.01 1.98
N SER A 358 -4.65 -20.12 2.59
CA SER A 358 -4.07 -20.57 3.86
C SER A 358 -4.00 -22.09 3.98
N ASN A 359 -3.23 -22.61 4.94
CA ASN A 359 -3.29 -24.02 5.33
C ASN A 359 -2.97 -24.32 6.80
N ASN A 360 -2.28 -23.46 7.55
CA ASN A 360 -1.88 -23.73 8.94
C ASN A 360 -1.99 -22.48 9.84
N ILE A 361 -3.08 -21.73 9.69
CA ILE A 361 -3.32 -20.49 10.43
C ILE A 361 -4.33 -20.71 11.55
N LYS A 362 -3.91 -20.41 12.78
CA LYS A 362 -4.76 -20.50 13.98
C LYS A 362 -5.33 -19.12 14.30
N ARG A 363 -6.64 -19.02 14.53
CA ARG A 363 -7.34 -17.76 14.84
C ARG A 363 -7.12 -16.71 13.73
N ALA A 364 -8.07 -16.61 12.82
CA ALA A 364 -8.11 -15.51 11.87
C ALA A 364 -9.46 -14.81 11.94
N THR A 365 -9.47 -13.49 11.77
CA THR A 365 -10.71 -12.72 11.68
C THR A 365 -10.81 -12.01 10.34
N ILE A 366 -11.86 -12.27 9.57
CA ILE A 366 -12.09 -11.63 8.27
C ILE A 366 -13.46 -10.95 8.33
N SER A 367 -13.45 -9.63 8.51
CA SER A 367 -14.68 -8.88 8.78
C SER A 367 -14.80 -7.57 8.01
N GLY A 368 -15.99 -7.29 7.48
CA GLY A 368 -16.32 -6.04 6.77
C GLY A 368 -15.57 -5.83 5.46
N ASN A 369 -14.92 -6.85 4.90
CA ASN A 369 -14.14 -6.75 3.67
C ASN A 369 -15.04 -6.87 2.43
N GLN A 370 -14.56 -6.37 1.30
CA GLN A 370 -15.16 -6.53 -0.02
C GLN A 370 -14.26 -7.39 -0.90
N PHE A 371 -14.79 -8.43 -1.52
CA PHE A 371 -14.10 -9.34 -2.43
C PHE A 371 -14.76 -9.28 -3.81
N ASP A 372 -14.09 -8.65 -4.77
CA ASP A 372 -14.59 -8.42 -6.12
C ASP A 372 -13.71 -9.15 -7.16
N GLY A 373 -14.21 -10.26 -7.69
CA GLY A 373 -13.49 -11.11 -8.66
C GLY A 373 -13.43 -10.55 -10.08
N ARG A 374 -14.25 -9.53 -10.40
CA ARG A 374 -14.43 -8.90 -11.74
C ARG A 374 -14.13 -9.81 -12.93
N GLN A 375 -14.96 -10.82 -13.15
CA GLN A 375 -14.90 -11.70 -14.34
C GLN A 375 -13.61 -12.53 -14.48
N ILE A 376 -12.80 -12.67 -13.43
CA ILE A 376 -11.75 -13.70 -13.41
C ILE A 376 -12.44 -15.06 -13.22
N GLU A 377 -12.41 -15.89 -14.26
CA GLU A 377 -12.87 -17.27 -14.21
C GLU A 377 -12.07 -18.05 -13.16
N GLY A 378 -12.76 -18.75 -12.25
CA GLY A 378 -12.14 -19.50 -11.16
C GLY A 378 -11.65 -18.65 -9.99
N ALA A 379 -12.16 -17.43 -9.82
CA ALA A 379 -11.82 -16.58 -8.68
C ALA A 379 -12.42 -17.11 -7.37
N ILE A 380 -11.55 -17.37 -6.40
CA ILE A 380 -11.88 -17.84 -5.05
C ILE A 380 -11.49 -16.74 -4.05
N ALA A 381 -12.44 -16.27 -3.25
CA ALA A 381 -12.14 -15.21 -2.29
C ALA A 381 -11.30 -15.76 -1.12
N ILE A 382 -11.67 -16.91 -0.56
CA ILE A 382 -10.93 -17.54 0.55
C ILE A 382 -10.75 -19.03 0.29
N HIS A 383 -9.50 -19.49 0.19
CA HIS A 383 -9.13 -20.90 0.08
C HIS A 383 -8.43 -21.37 1.36
N GLN A 384 -9.15 -22.08 2.23
CA GLN A 384 -8.62 -22.62 3.49
C GLN A 384 -8.07 -24.03 3.30
N GLY A 385 -6.92 -24.28 3.89
CA GLY A 385 -6.20 -25.55 3.78
C GLY A 385 -6.24 -26.36 5.08
N LYS A 386 -5.66 -27.56 5.01
CA LYS A 386 -5.62 -28.48 6.15
C LYS A 386 -4.67 -28.00 7.24
N GLY A 387 -5.23 -27.63 8.39
CA GLY A 387 -4.49 -27.18 9.58
C GLY A 387 -4.94 -25.81 10.07
N ASP A 388 -5.70 -25.07 9.26
CA ASP A 388 -6.40 -23.87 9.67
C ASP A 388 -7.36 -24.17 10.84
N ASN A 389 -7.47 -23.23 11.79
CA ASN A 389 -8.29 -23.42 13.00
C ASN A 389 -8.86 -22.12 13.54
N SER A 390 -10.11 -22.15 14.02
CA SER A 390 -10.75 -21.07 14.77
C SER A 390 -10.87 -19.75 13.98
N TRP A 391 -11.25 -19.84 12.71
CA TRP A 391 -11.50 -18.67 11.87
C TRP A 391 -12.89 -18.08 12.15
N LEU A 392 -12.95 -16.75 12.26
CA LEU A 392 -14.17 -15.96 12.31
C LEU A 392 -14.27 -15.15 11.03
N ILE A 393 -15.28 -15.42 10.21
CA ILE A 393 -15.54 -14.68 8.97
C ILE A 393 -16.93 -14.05 9.14
N ASN A 394 -17.06 -12.72 9.21
CA ASN A 394 -18.33 -12.08 9.59
C ASN A 394 -18.47 -10.60 9.20
N PRO A 395 -19.68 -10.19 8.81
CA PRO A 395 -20.10 -10.22 7.40
C PRO A 395 -19.07 -9.57 6.45
N ASN A 396 -18.95 -10.12 5.23
CA ASN A 396 -18.15 -9.55 4.13
C ASN A 396 -19.03 -9.44 2.87
N GLN A 397 -18.65 -8.59 1.94
CA GLN A 397 -19.33 -8.44 0.64
C GLN A 397 -18.57 -9.20 -0.44
N PHE A 398 -19.26 -10.03 -1.22
CA PHE A 398 -18.67 -10.77 -2.34
C PHE A 398 -19.37 -10.37 -3.63
N LEU A 399 -18.60 -9.91 -4.62
CA LEU A 399 -19.09 -9.41 -5.89
C LEU A 399 -18.35 -10.10 -7.05
N ASN A 400 -19.06 -10.43 -8.12
CA ASN A 400 -18.48 -10.87 -9.39
C ASN A 400 -17.45 -12.02 -9.32
N ASN A 401 -17.53 -12.91 -8.31
CA ASN A 401 -16.75 -14.14 -8.21
C ASN A 401 -17.53 -15.27 -8.89
N THR A 402 -16.84 -16.15 -9.64
CA THR A 402 -17.49 -17.16 -10.49
C THR A 402 -17.52 -18.58 -9.90
N GLU A 403 -16.83 -18.82 -8.78
CA GLU A 403 -16.74 -20.12 -8.08
C GLU A 403 -16.98 -19.99 -6.56
N ASP A 404 -16.73 -21.05 -5.79
CA ASP A 404 -16.91 -21.12 -4.34
C ASP A 404 -16.26 -19.90 -3.64
N LEU A 405 -17.09 -19.09 -2.97
CA LEU A 405 -16.64 -17.85 -2.32
C LEU A 405 -15.69 -18.15 -1.15
N VAL A 406 -15.92 -19.25 -0.43
CA VAL A 406 -15.11 -19.71 0.69
C VAL A 406 -15.00 -21.23 0.63
N GLU A 407 -13.82 -21.76 0.35
CA GLU A 407 -13.52 -23.19 0.42
C GLU A 407 -12.99 -23.51 1.82
N SER A 408 -13.76 -24.27 2.62
CA SER A 408 -13.45 -24.52 4.04
C SER A 408 -12.82 -25.90 4.29
N GLY A 409 -11.83 -25.94 5.20
CA GLY A 409 -11.23 -27.17 5.73
C GLY A 409 -12.10 -27.94 6.75
N SER A 410 -11.56 -29.04 7.31
CA SER A 410 -12.34 -30.12 7.93
C SER A 410 -12.89 -29.90 9.36
N ASN A 411 -12.85 -28.70 9.98
CA ASN A 411 -13.28 -28.51 11.39
C ASN A 411 -13.71 -27.06 11.78
N HIS A 412 -14.66 -26.42 11.10
CA HIS A 412 -15.10 -25.04 11.46
C HIS A 412 -16.61 -24.85 11.48
N ILE A 413 -17.10 -24.07 12.46
CA ILE A 413 -18.48 -23.56 12.49
C ILE A 413 -18.52 -22.29 11.64
N ASN A 414 -19.06 -22.43 10.44
CA ASN A 414 -19.18 -21.36 9.47
C ASN A 414 -20.51 -20.59 9.62
N LEU A 415 -20.54 -19.54 10.44
CA LEU A 415 -21.64 -18.55 10.44
C LEU A 415 -21.50 -17.50 9.33
N SER A 416 -20.42 -17.56 8.55
CA SER A 416 -20.07 -16.64 7.45
C SER A 416 -20.74 -16.98 6.12
N SER A 417 -21.36 -18.15 6.03
CA SER A 417 -22.15 -18.60 4.89
C SER A 417 -23.54 -17.94 4.82
N ILE A 418 -23.69 -16.75 5.41
CA ILE A 418 -24.82 -15.85 5.15
C ILE A 418 -24.35 -14.86 4.07
N SER A 419 -24.36 -15.29 2.81
CA SER A 419 -24.33 -14.35 1.68
C SER A 419 -25.72 -13.73 1.58
N ILE A 420 -25.82 -12.39 1.51
CA ILE A 420 -27.06 -11.69 1.17
C ILE A 420 -26.86 -11.18 -0.27
N ASP A 421 -27.56 -11.77 -1.23
CA ASP A 421 -27.58 -11.25 -2.60
C ASP A 421 -28.38 -9.94 -2.68
N GLU A 422 -28.39 -9.30 -3.85
CA GLU A 422 -29.20 -8.08 -4.10
C GLU A 422 -30.71 -8.27 -3.88
N SER A 423 -31.17 -9.52 -3.71
CA SER A 423 -32.55 -9.90 -3.42
C SER A 423 -32.81 -10.21 -1.92
N GLY A 424 -31.79 -10.16 -1.06
CA GLY A 424 -31.96 -10.38 0.39
C GLY A 424 -31.93 -11.86 0.83
N VAL A 425 -31.43 -12.79 0.01
CA VAL A 425 -31.48 -14.25 0.25
C VAL A 425 -30.21 -14.77 0.92
N ILE A 426 -30.34 -15.64 1.93
CA ILE A 426 -29.26 -16.27 2.70
C ILE A 426 -29.00 -17.70 2.21
N TYR A 427 -27.82 -18.05 1.69
CA TYR A 427 -27.52 -19.43 1.23
C TYR A 427 -26.57 -20.20 2.17
N PRO A 428 -27.04 -21.18 2.97
CA PRO A 428 -26.16 -22.07 3.73
C PRO A 428 -25.17 -22.81 2.81
N GLN A 429 -23.93 -22.98 3.25
CA GLN A 429 -22.85 -23.51 2.42
C GLN A 429 -23.14 -24.89 1.79
N ASN A 430 -22.68 -25.08 0.54
CA ASN A 430 -22.85 -26.28 -0.31
C ASN A 430 -24.29 -26.66 -0.67
N SER A 431 -25.25 -25.77 -0.42
CA SER A 431 -26.65 -25.98 -0.78
C SER A 431 -27.06 -25.03 -1.88
N LYS A 432 -27.72 -25.56 -2.93
CA LYS A 432 -28.48 -24.72 -3.87
C LYS A 432 -29.70 -24.08 -3.21
N SER A 433 -29.98 -24.46 -1.96
CA SER A 433 -31.15 -24.08 -1.19
C SER A 433 -30.85 -22.88 -0.29
N GLY A 434 -31.73 -21.89 -0.27
CA GLY A 434 -31.55 -20.62 0.44
C GLY A 434 -32.58 -20.39 1.55
N ILE A 435 -32.38 -19.36 2.36
CA ILE A 435 -33.33 -18.81 3.33
C ILE A 435 -33.78 -17.46 2.78
N TYR A 436 -35.06 -17.38 2.48
CA TYR A 436 -35.74 -16.26 1.84
C TYR A 436 -36.62 -15.56 2.88
N SER A 437 -36.99 -14.29 2.66
CA SER A 437 -37.99 -13.62 3.49
C SER A 437 -38.87 -12.67 2.68
N GLY A 438 -40.11 -12.44 3.14
CA GLY A 438 -41.02 -11.51 2.47
C GLY A 438 -42.46 -11.58 2.95
N ALA A 439 -43.29 -10.68 2.43
CA ALA A 439 -44.73 -10.66 2.68
C ALA A 439 -45.48 -11.58 1.69
N GLY A 440 -46.49 -12.26 2.18
CA GLY A 440 -47.37 -13.15 1.41
C GLY A 440 -46.87 -14.60 1.31
N ASP A 441 -47.72 -15.43 0.72
CA ASP A 441 -47.39 -16.82 0.38
C ASP A 441 -46.28 -16.86 -0.68
N PRO A 442 -45.15 -17.58 -0.44
CA PRO A 442 -44.05 -17.69 -1.40
C PRO A 442 -44.39 -18.55 -2.62
N ASN A 443 -45.44 -19.38 -2.57
CA ASN A 443 -45.81 -20.30 -3.64
C ASN A 443 -46.30 -19.54 -4.89
N GLY A 444 -45.64 -19.76 -6.02
CA GLY A 444 -45.89 -19.08 -7.29
C GLY A 444 -45.20 -17.73 -7.44
N LYS A 445 -44.45 -17.27 -6.43
CA LYS A 445 -43.78 -15.95 -6.42
C LYS A 445 -42.27 -16.01 -6.26
N ILE A 446 -41.77 -16.92 -5.43
CA ILE A 446 -40.34 -17.02 -5.11
C ILE A 446 -39.79 -18.32 -5.68
N GLU A 447 -38.82 -18.22 -6.59
CA GLU A 447 -38.06 -19.38 -7.08
C GLU A 447 -37.02 -19.82 -6.04
N GLY A 448 -36.80 -21.13 -5.92
CA GLY A 448 -35.81 -21.68 -5.00
C GLY A 448 -35.66 -23.19 -5.14
N ASN A 449 -34.63 -23.75 -4.49
CA ASN A 449 -34.34 -25.19 -4.53
C ASN A 449 -34.88 -25.94 -3.31
N SER A 450 -35.12 -27.24 -3.46
CA SER A 450 -35.59 -28.13 -2.40
C SER A 450 -34.69 -28.05 -1.18
N GLY A 451 -35.27 -27.93 0.02
CA GLY A 451 -34.55 -27.66 1.26
C GLY A 451 -34.40 -26.17 1.60
N SER A 452 -34.87 -25.27 0.73
CA SER A 452 -34.88 -23.83 1.04
C SER A 452 -35.90 -23.52 2.12
N ILE A 453 -35.66 -22.47 2.91
CA ILE A 453 -36.57 -21.97 3.94
C ILE A 453 -37.10 -20.61 3.49
N TYR A 454 -38.38 -20.31 3.73
CA TYR A 454 -38.92 -18.97 3.56
C TYR A 454 -39.56 -18.51 4.86
N LEU A 455 -39.15 -17.32 5.31
CA LEU A 455 -39.58 -16.64 6.52
C LEU A 455 -40.59 -15.56 6.14
N ARG A 456 -41.87 -15.82 6.39
CA ARG A 456 -42.93 -14.86 6.08
C ARG A 456 -42.96 -13.75 7.13
N THR A 457 -42.92 -12.51 6.67
CA THR A 457 -42.76 -11.32 7.54
C THR A 457 -44.05 -10.56 7.81
N ASP A 458 -45.17 -10.96 7.19
CA ASP A 458 -46.50 -10.43 7.53
C ASP A 458 -47.16 -11.27 8.65
N ASP A 459 -48.13 -10.66 9.34
CA ASP A 459 -48.89 -11.20 10.46
C ASP A 459 -50.24 -11.82 10.05
N ASN A 460 -50.56 -11.79 8.75
CA ASN A 460 -51.87 -12.17 8.22
C ASN A 460 -51.97 -13.66 7.85
N SER A 461 -51.10 -14.52 8.39
CA SER A 461 -51.02 -15.94 8.04
C SER A 461 -50.94 -16.85 9.25
N ASN A 462 -51.47 -18.07 9.10
CA ASN A 462 -51.32 -19.12 10.09
C ASN A 462 -49.92 -19.76 10.08
N TYR A 463 -49.11 -19.50 9.06
CA TYR A 463 -47.78 -20.10 8.91
C TYR A 463 -46.74 -19.05 8.53
N HIS A 464 -45.67 -18.98 9.32
CA HIS A 464 -44.57 -18.03 9.11
C HIS A 464 -43.30 -18.68 8.56
N PHE A 465 -43.26 -20.01 8.52
CA PHE A 465 -42.11 -20.78 8.07
C PHE A 465 -42.55 -21.72 6.96
N TYR A 466 -41.85 -21.68 5.83
CA TYR A 466 -42.08 -22.57 4.70
C TYR A 466 -40.81 -23.30 4.33
N ILE A 467 -40.93 -24.55 3.88
CA ILE A 467 -39.84 -25.33 3.32
C ILE A 467 -40.14 -25.62 1.86
N LYS A 468 -39.15 -25.43 1.00
CA LYS A 468 -39.21 -25.76 -0.42
C LYS A 468 -39.02 -27.27 -0.61
N LYS A 469 -39.87 -27.90 -1.41
CA LYS A 469 -39.81 -29.34 -1.71
C LYS A 469 -39.53 -29.69 -3.18
N ARG A 470 -39.40 -28.68 -4.04
CA ARG A 470 -39.17 -28.85 -5.49
C ARG A 470 -38.07 -27.90 -5.95
N ASP A 471 -37.18 -28.40 -6.79
CA ASP A 471 -36.04 -27.66 -7.33
C ASP A 471 -36.41 -26.74 -8.49
N ASN A 472 -35.72 -25.60 -8.62
CA ASN A 472 -35.77 -24.67 -9.75
C ASN A 472 -37.18 -24.28 -10.23
N THR A 473 -38.09 -23.96 -9.31
CA THR A 473 -39.45 -23.50 -9.65
C THR A 473 -39.98 -22.53 -8.59
N SER A 474 -40.96 -21.68 -8.94
CA SER A 474 -41.69 -20.87 -7.97
C SER A 474 -42.74 -21.66 -7.17
N LEU A 475 -43.07 -22.89 -7.58
CA LEU A 475 -44.06 -23.76 -6.92
C LEU A 475 -43.44 -24.73 -5.90
N GLY A 476 -44.25 -25.31 -5.00
CA GLY A 476 -43.80 -26.35 -4.07
C GLY A 476 -43.18 -25.83 -2.78
N TRP A 477 -43.51 -24.60 -2.38
CA TRP A 477 -43.33 -24.14 -1.00
C TRP A 477 -44.43 -24.73 -0.13
N GLN A 478 -44.05 -25.36 0.98
CA GLN A 478 -44.99 -25.95 1.92
C GLN A 478 -44.80 -25.32 3.30
N PRO A 479 -45.88 -24.94 4.00
CA PRO A 479 -45.78 -24.47 5.37
C PRO A 479 -45.18 -25.57 6.26
N LEU A 480 -44.26 -25.18 7.13
CA LEU A 480 -43.72 -26.05 8.15
C LEU A 480 -44.76 -26.15 9.27
N ILE A 481 -45.45 -27.29 9.33
CA ILE A 481 -46.38 -27.61 10.42
C ILE A 481 -45.55 -28.29 11.51
N LEU A 482 -45.39 -27.62 12.65
CA LEU A 482 -44.85 -28.25 13.85
C LEU A 482 -45.97 -29.13 14.41
N ASN A 483 -45.76 -30.45 14.43
CA ASN A 483 -46.63 -31.34 15.19
C ASN A 483 -46.33 -31.08 16.66
N GLU A 484 -47.34 -30.62 17.41
CA GLU A 484 -47.27 -30.45 18.87
C GLU A 484 -47.14 -31.78 19.62
#